data_AF-R9TBP5-F1
#
_entry.id   AF-R9TBP5-F1
#
_cell.length_a   1.000
_cell.length_b   1.000
_cell.length_c   1.000
_cell.angle_alpha   90.00
_cell.angle_beta   90.00
_cell.angle_gamma   90.00
#
_symmetry.space_group_name_H-M   'P 1'
#
loop_
_entity.id
_entity.type
_entity.pdbx_description
1 polymer ?
#
loop_
_entity_poly.entity_id
_entity_poly.type
_entity_poly.pdbx_seq_one_letter_code
_entity_poly.pdbx_strand_id
1 'polypeptide(L)'
;MKSIGLYVDGPNIERGLYEAKETAILQNIGNILKEYASLNGDLIESFVFIDEDTQWREETTKMNYEVNGFKFIESKAFKYFNAGGGYAYGKSLTDPAMYCFLIDRLHDEDCPDIFMIITGDKDITVPLEYIKAHEKEVMVIGESSTMSGYLISKCNELGYRCHSLQLISHVSDFKNMIPETIIRPEVKKRNEEKRPKSKVRPNQLNPNNIAYWRSRGFSERPEDWEERLRKERNDQ
;
A
#
# COMPACT_ATOMS: atom_id res chain seq x y z
N MET A 1 1.20 -22.16 -13.56
CA MET A 1 0.61 -21.55 -12.35
C MET A 1 -0.29 -20.40 -12.83
N LYS A 2 -0.94 -19.61 -11.96
CA LYS A 2 -1.60 -18.37 -12.44
C LYS A 2 -0.53 -17.36 -12.86
N SER A 3 -0.73 -16.64 -13.94
CA SER A 3 0.19 -15.58 -14.38
C SER A 3 -0.01 -14.31 -13.57
N ILE A 4 1.09 -13.60 -13.28
CA ILE A 4 1.10 -12.36 -12.49
C ILE A 4 1.70 -11.23 -13.30
N GLY A 5 1.02 -10.09 -13.30
CA GLY A 5 1.58 -8.79 -13.66
C GLY A 5 1.81 -7.93 -12.41
N LEU A 6 3.01 -7.35 -12.30
CA LEU A 6 3.38 -6.40 -11.24
C LEU A 6 3.32 -4.96 -11.78
N TYR A 7 2.55 -4.10 -11.11
CA TYR A 7 2.37 -2.69 -11.52
C TYR A 7 2.58 -1.78 -10.33
N VAL A 8 3.66 -1.00 -10.34
CA VAL A 8 4.07 -0.18 -9.21
C VAL A 8 3.85 1.29 -9.51
N ASP A 9 3.14 1.96 -8.60
CA ASP A 9 3.05 3.42 -8.53
C ASP A 9 4.32 3.96 -7.85
N GLY A 10 5.33 4.26 -8.66
CA GLY A 10 6.67 4.63 -8.20
C GLY A 10 6.67 5.81 -7.22
N PRO A 11 6.13 6.98 -7.59
CA PRO A 11 6.09 8.15 -6.73
C PRO A 11 5.32 7.93 -5.42
N ASN A 12 4.19 7.22 -5.45
CA ASN A 12 3.40 6.95 -4.25
C ASN A 12 4.18 6.10 -3.24
N ILE A 13 4.81 5.03 -3.72
CA ILE A 13 5.55 4.08 -2.89
C ILE A 13 6.87 4.66 -2.40
N GLU A 14 7.60 5.37 -3.27
CA GLU A 14 8.86 6.02 -2.90
C GLU A 14 8.60 7.04 -1.78
N ARG A 15 7.61 7.93 -1.97
CA ARG A 15 7.23 8.92 -0.95
C ARG A 15 6.74 8.26 0.33
N GLY A 16 5.83 7.30 0.22
CA GLY A 16 5.22 6.65 1.38
C GLY A 16 6.24 5.95 2.26
N LEU A 17 7.13 5.13 1.67
CA LEU A 17 8.17 4.43 2.42
C LEU A 17 9.23 5.38 2.99
N TYR A 18 9.61 6.43 2.24
CA TYR A 18 10.56 7.42 2.74
C TYR A 18 10.01 8.18 3.95
N GLU A 19 8.77 8.65 3.88
CA GLU A 19 8.09 9.35 4.98
C GLU A 19 7.91 8.44 6.20
N ALA A 20 7.64 7.15 5.98
CA ALA A 20 7.57 6.13 7.02
C ALA A 20 8.95 5.73 7.59
N LYS A 21 10.06 6.21 6.99
CA LYS A 21 11.45 5.84 7.32
C LYS A 21 11.75 4.36 7.13
N GLU A 22 11.06 3.71 6.19
CA GLU A 22 11.24 2.30 5.83
C GLU A 22 12.34 2.14 4.77
N THR A 23 13.53 2.68 5.06
CA THR A 23 14.64 2.72 4.09
C THR A 23 15.09 1.33 3.67
N ALA A 24 15.13 0.36 4.59
CA ALA A 24 15.50 -1.01 4.28
C ALA A 24 14.55 -1.67 3.25
N ILE A 25 13.25 -1.39 3.34
CA ILE A 25 12.25 -1.86 2.37
C ILE A 25 12.49 -1.14 1.04
N LEU A 26 12.64 0.18 1.06
CA LEU A 26 12.84 1.00 -0.13
C LEU A 26 14.10 0.60 -0.92
N GLN A 27 15.18 0.22 -0.24
CA GLN A 27 16.43 -0.23 -0.88
C GLN A 27 16.33 -1.66 -1.49
N ASN A 28 15.36 -2.47 -1.05
CA ASN A 28 15.20 -3.87 -1.48
C ASN A 28 13.84 -4.15 -2.15
N ILE A 29 13.13 -3.10 -2.55
CA ILE A 29 11.71 -3.16 -2.92
C ILE A 29 11.44 -4.07 -4.13
N GLY A 30 12.27 -4.00 -5.17
CA GLY A 30 12.16 -4.86 -6.35
C GLY A 30 12.31 -6.33 -6.01
N ASN A 31 13.27 -6.67 -5.14
CA ASN A 31 13.47 -8.06 -4.68
C ASN A 31 12.25 -8.55 -3.87
N ILE A 32 11.80 -7.75 -2.89
CA ILE A 32 10.66 -8.09 -2.03
C ILE A 32 9.41 -8.36 -2.88
N LEU A 33 9.10 -7.46 -3.82
CA LEU A 33 7.92 -7.58 -4.68
C LEU A 33 8.03 -8.80 -5.60
N LYS A 34 9.20 -9.04 -6.19
CA LYS A 34 9.44 -10.19 -7.07
C LYS A 34 9.29 -11.51 -6.33
N GLU A 35 9.93 -11.66 -5.17
CA GLU A 35 9.82 -12.86 -4.34
C GLU A 35 8.37 -13.12 -3.92
N TYR A 36 7.67 -12.05 -3.53
CA TYR A 36 6.28 -12.16 -3.11
C TYR A 36 5.34 -12.51 -4.27
N ALA A 37 5.58 -11.97 -5.47
CA ALA A 37 4.88 -12.38 -6.68
C ALA A 37 5.15 -13.86 -7.00
N SER A 38 6.40 -14.32 -6.96
CA SER A 38 6.75 -15.73 -7.23
C SER A 38 6.11 -16.73 -6.27
N LEU A 39 5.73 -16.29 -5.04
CA LEU A 39 4.96 -17.13 -4.12
C LEU A 39 3.49 -17.31 -4.52
N ASN A 40 2.96 -16.40 -5.35
CA ASN A 40 1.55 -16.38 -5.73
C ASN A 40 1.31 -16.88 -7.16
N GLY A 41 2.35 -17.04 -8.00
CA GLY A 41 2.19 -17.40 -9.41
C GLY A 41 3.45 -17.18 -10.25
N ASP A 42 3.27 -17.31 -11.56
CA ASP A 42 4.31 -17.12 -12.57
C ASP A 42 4.37 -15.64 -12.96
N LEU A 43 5.43 -14.94 -12.56
CA LEU A 43 5.62 -13.52 -12.90
C LEU A 43 5.96 -13.38 -14.40
N ILE A 44 5.07 -12.78 -15.18
CA ILE A 44 5.24 -12.61 -16.63
C ILE A 44 5.66 -11.18 -17.01
N GLU A 45 5.30 -10.19 -16.19
CA GLU A 45 5.65 -8.79 -16.43
C GLU A 45 5.76 -7.99 -15.14
N SER A 46 6.59 -6.95 -15.15
CA SER A 46 6.81 -6.07 -14.00
C SER A 46 7.16 -4.65 -14.46
N PHE A 47 6.33 -3.69 -14.07
CA PHE A 47 6.43 -2.29 -14.47
C PHE A 47 6.43 -1.36 -13.26
N VAL A 48 7.26 -0.31 -13.33
CA VAL A 48 7.24 0.81 -12.39
C VAL A 48 6.87 2.07 -13.17
N PHE A 49 5.74 2.66 -12.81
CA PHE A 49 5.27 3.91 -13.38
C PHE A 49 5.92 5.06 -12.62
N ILE A 50 6.52 5.98 -13.36
CA ILE A 50 7.23 7.13 -12.83
C ILE A 50 6.87 8.38 -13.63
N ASP A 51 7.28 9.53 -13.13
CA ASP A 51 7.27 10.79 -13.85
C ASP A 51 8.68 11.40 -13.93
N GLU A 52 8.80 12.44 -14.76
CA GLU A 52 10.05 13.20 -14.96
C GLU A 52 10.65 13.79 -13.67
N ASP A 53 9.86 13.91 -12.60
CA ASP A 53 10.29 14.48 -11.32
C ASP A 53 10.40 13.42 -10.22
N THR A 54 10.32 12.13 -10.56
CA THR A 54 10.40 11.07 -9.56
C THR A 54 11.79 11.08 -8.93
N GLN A 55 11.83 11.55 -7.68
CA GLN A 55 13.08 11.66 -6.93
C GLN A 55 13.35 10.36 -6.19
N TRP A 56 14.36 9.64 -6.66
CA TRP A 56 14.92 8.52 -5.92
C TRP A 56 15.75 9.06 -4.76
N ARG A 57 15.19 9.03 -3.55
CA ARG A 57 15.92 9.48 -2.35
C ARG A 57 17.06 8.55 -1.96
N GLU A 58 17.00 7.31 -2.44
CA GLU A 58 18.04 6.29 -2.33
C GLU A 58 18.37 5.79 -3.74
N GLU A 59 19.63 5.95 -4.18
CA GLU A 59 20.07 5.51 -5.52
C GLU A 59 19.92 3.99 -5.70
N THR A 60 20.06 3.25 -4.60
CA THR A 60 19.89 1.80 -4.53
C THR A 60 18.47 1.34 -4.84
N THR A 61 17.45 2.17 -4.63
CA THR A 61 16.05 1.82 -4.91
C THR A 61 15.79 1.59 -6.39
N LYS A 62 16.20 2.55 -7.23
CA LYS A 62 16.07 2.42 -8.68
C LYS A 62 16.86 1.22 -9.17
N MET A 63 18.11 1.09 -8.73
CA MET A 63 18.97 -0.03 -9.08
C MET A 63 18.34 -1.38 -8.67
N ASN A 64 17.69 -1.45 -7.52
CA ASN A 64 17.04 -2.67 -7.04
C ASN A 64 15.86 -3.10 -7.92
N TYR A 65 15.06 -2.17 -8.44
CA TYR A 65 14.06 -2.47 -9.46
C TYR A 65 14.70 -3.01 -10.74
N GLU A 66 15.73 -2.33 -11.26
CA GLU A 66 16.41 -2.69 -12.51
C GLU A 66 17.01 -4.10 -12.46
N VAL A 67 17.80 -4.41 -11.43
CA VAL A 67 18.43 -5.74 -11.29
C VAL A 67 17.42 -6.87 -11.11
N ASN A 68 16.20 -6.55 -10.66
CA ASN A 68 15.12 -7.52 -10.51
C ASN A 68 14.24 -7.67 -11.75
N GLY A 69 14.49 -6.89 -12.81
CA GLY A 69 13.84 -7.02 -14.11
C GLY A 69 12.62 -6.10 -14.32
N PHE A 70 12.44 -5.11 -13.45
CA PHE A 70 11.36 -4.12 -13.62
C PHE A 70 11.66 -3.17 -14.77
N LYS A 71 10.66 -2.89 -15.59
CA LYS A 71 10.71 -1.89 -16.66
C LYS A 71 10.07 -0.59 -16.18
N PHE A 72 10.66 0.56 -16.53
CA PHE A 72 10.11 1.86 -16.17
C PHE A 72 9.22 2.41 -17.29
N ILE A 73 8.06 2.94 -16.91
CA ILE A 73 7.16 3.68 -17.78
C ILE A 73 7.13 5.11 -17.28
N GLU A 74 7.72 6.02 -18.05
CA GLU A 74 7.86 7.42 -17.69
C GLU A 74 6.72 8.26 -18.26
N SER A 75 6.14 9.12 -17.42
CA SER A 75 5.08 10.06 -17.76
C SER A 75 5.53 11.52 -17.51
N LYS A 76 4.79 12.49 -18.07
CA LYS A 76 5.09 13.92 -17.86
C LYS A 76 4.57 14.40 -16.51
N ALA A 77 5.34 15.29 -15.88
CA ALA A 77 4.87 16.06 -14.72
C ALA A 77 4.63 17.52 -15.12
N PHE A 78 3.53 18.12 -14.64
CA PHE A 78 3.22 19.51 -14.93
C PHE A 78 3.82 20.44 -13.89
N LYS A 79 4.62 21.40 -14.38
CA LYS A 79 5.12 22.52 -13.58
C LYS A 79 4.06 23.61 -13.52
N TYR A 80 3.90 24.23 -12.35
CA TYR A 80 3.11 25.46 -12.19
C TYR A 80 3.99 26.57 -11.63
N PHE A 81 3.58 27.81 -11.91
CA PHE A 81 4.25 28.98 -11.36
C PHE A 81 3.84 29.17 -9.90
N ASN A 82 4.81 29.09 -8.99
CA ASN A 82 4.54 29.28 -7.57
C ASN A 82 4.51 30.79 -7.21
N ALA A 83 3.90 31.12 -6.07
CA ALA A 83 3.82 32.51 -5.61
C ALA A 83 5.19 33.14 -5.30
N GLY A 84 6.24 32.32 -5.17
CA GLY A 84 7.62 32.76 -4.93
C GLY A 84 8.42 33.09 -6.19
N GLY A 85 7.80 33.07 -7.38
CA GLY A 85 8.45 33.42 -8.64
C GLY A 85 9.24 32.29 -9.31
N GLY A 86 9.11 31.05 -8.83
CA GLY A 86 9.73 29.86 -9.41
C GLY A 86 8.72 28.88 -9.98
N TYR A 87 9.20 27.90 -10.75
CA TYR A 87 8.39 26.75 -11.12
C TYR A 87 8.41 25.72 -9.99
N ALA A 88 7.24 25.28 -9.55
CA ALA A 88 7.07 24.14 -8.67
C ALA A 88 6.39 23.00 -9.43
N TYR A 89 6.69 21.76 -9.06
CA TYR A 89 6.00 20.61 -9.63
C TYR A 89 4.63 20.45 -8.99
N GLY A 90 3.62 20.27 -9.84
CA GLY A 90 2.22 20.13 -9.45
C GLY A 90 1.76 18.70 -9.64
N LYS A 91 0.89 18.51 -10.63
CA LYS A 91 0.24 17.22 -10.91
C LYS A 91 1.12 16.35 -11.80
N SER A 92 1.12 15.06 -11.50
CA SER A 92 1.75 14.03 -12.30
C SER A 92 0.75 13.38 -13.27
N LEU A 93 1.23 12.86 -14.39
CA LEU A 93 0.46 11.96 -15.27
C LEU A 93 0.70 10.48 -14.95
N THR A 94 1.43 10.16 -13.88
CA THR A 94 1.71 8.77 -13.49
C THR A 94 0.44 7.98 -13.26
N ASP A 95 -0.52 8.49 -12.47
CA ASP A 95 -1.75 7.75 -12.16
C ASP A 95 -2.59 7.50 -13.42
N PRO A 96 -2.92 8.52 -14.24
CA PRO A 96 -3.63 8.29 -15.51
C PRO A 96 -2.89 7.32 -16.44
N ALA A 97 -1.56 7.43 -16.55
CA ALA A 97 -0.77 6.54 -17.38
C ALA A 97 -0.85 5.09 -16.89
N MET A 98 -0.74 4.87 -15.58
CA MET A 98 -0.89 3.55 -14.98
C MET A 98 -2.30 2.99 -15.21
N TYR A 99 -3.35 3.81 -15.02
CA TYR A 99 -4.72 3.36 -15.16
C TYR A 99 -5.06 2.98 -16.60
N CYS A 100 -4.66 3.80 -17.57
CA CYS A 100 -4.80 3.48 -18.98
C CYS A 100 -4.06 2.18 -19.32
N PHE A 101 -2.82 2.01 -18.84
CA PHE A 101 -2.06 0.79 -19.07
C PHE A 101 -2.77 -0.45 -18.52
N LEU A 102 -3.26 -0.39 -17.27
CA LEU A 102 -3.99 -1.50 -16.64
C LEU A 102 -5.26 -1.86 -17.41
N ILE A 103 -5.99 -0.85 -17.89
CA ILE A 103 -7.21 -1.02 -18.67
C ILE A 103 -6.90 -1.64 -20.03
N ASP A 104 -5.89 -1.13 -20.74
CA ASP A 104 -5.45 -1.66 -22.03
C ASP A 104 -4.98 -3.12 -21.88
N ARG A 105 -4.25 -3.44 -20.81
CA ARG A 105 -3.80 -4.81 -20.53
C ARG A 105 -4.95 -5.81 -20.45
N LEU A 106 -6.15 -5.42 -20.02
CA LEU A 106 -7.27 -6.36 -19.94
C LEU A 106 -7.74 -6.86 -21.30
N HIS A 107 -7.34 -6.19 -22.39
CA HIS A 107 -7.74 -6.52 -23.75
C HIS A 107 -6.70 -7.31 -24.55
N ASP A 108 -5.48 -7.50 -24.04
CA ASP A 108 -4.48 -8.30 -24.74
C ASP A 108 -4.65 -9.81 -24.46
N GLU A 109 -4.25 -10.63 -25.43
CA GLU A 109 -4.35 -12.09 -25.36
C GLU A 109 -3.53 -12.70 -24.22
N ASP A 110 -2.42 -12.06 -23.84
CA ASP A 110 -1.50 -12.52 -22.79
C ASP A 110 -1.74 -11.83 -21.43
N CYS A 111 -2.90 -11.19 -21.25
CA CYS A 111 -3.29 -10.53 -20.00
C CYS A 111 -3.09 -11.43 -18.77
N PRO A 112 -2.39 -10.97 -17.72
CA PRO A 112 -2.16 -11.78 -16.53
C PRO A 112 -3.48 -12.19 -15.85
N ASP A 113 -3.45 -13.32 -15.14
CA ASP A 113 -4.58 -13.79 -14.33
C ASP A 113 -4.74 -12.95 -13.05
N ILE A 114 -3.61 -12.50 -12.49
CA ILE A 114 -3.54 -11.74 -11.25
C ILE A 114 -2.79 -10.43 -11.50
N PHE A 115 -3.46 -9.32 -11.21
CA PHE A 115 -2.87 -7.99 -11.17
C PHE A 115 -2.38 -7.71 -9.75
N MET A 116 -1.06 -7.65 -9.56
CA MET A 116 -0.46 -7.20 -8.31
C MET A 116 -0.14 -5.72 -8.45
N ILE A 117 -0.95 -4.87 -7.83
CA ILE A 117 -0.92 -3.41 -7.96
C ILE A 117 -0.36 -2.80 -6.67
N ILE A 118 0.76 -2.09 -6.78
CA ILE A 118 1.51 -1.59 -5.63
C ILE A 118 1.26 -0.09 -5.57
N THR A 119 0.29 0.30 -4.74
CA THR A 119 -0.09 1.70 -4.47
C THR A 119 -0.87 1.79 -3.17
N GLY A 120 -0.75 2.91 -2.47
CA GLY A 120 -1.64 3.29 -1.37
C GLY A 120 -2.77 4.25 -1.79
N ASP A 121 -2.75 4.73 -3.05
CA ASP A 121 -3.72 5.72 -3.53
C ASP A 121 -5.10 5.09 -3.75
N LYS A 122 -6.14 5.78 -3.29
CA LYS A 122 -7.53 5.36 -3.43
C LYS A 122 -8.06 5.49 -4.86
N ASP A 123 -7.44 6.32 -5.69
CA ASP A 123 -7.95 6.61 -7.03
C ASP A 123 -7.82 5.38 -7.96
N ILE A 124 -6.98 4.39 -7.60
CA ILE A 124 -6.91 3.07 -8.25
C ILE A 124 -8.24 2.29 -8.20
N THR A 125 -9.15 2.67 -7.30
CA THR A 125 -10.45 1.99 -7.14
C THR A 125 -11.28 2.00 -8.41
N VAL A 126 -11.11 3.00 -9.29
CA VAL A 126 -11.78 3.05 -10.59
C VAL A 126 -11.31 1.91 -11.52
N PRO A 127 -10.00 1.74 -11.78
CA PRO A 127 -9.48 0.55 -12.45
C PRO A 127 -9.90 -0.78 -11.79
N LEU A 128 -9.94 -0.86 -10.46
CA LEU A 128 -10.31 -2.12 -9.77
C LEU A 128 -11.70 -2.63 -10.16
N GLU A 129 -12.69 -1.74 -10.28
CA GLU A 129 -14.04 -2.12 -10.71
C GLU A 129 -14.04 -2.66 -12.14
N TYR A 130 -13.24 -2.07 -13.02
CA TYR A 130 -13.13 -2.50 -14.41
C TYR A 130 -12.40 -3.83 -14.56
N ILE A 131 -11.33 -4.05 -13.78
CA ILE A 131 -10.63 -5.34 -13.68
C ILE A 131 -11.60 -6.43 -13.18
N LYS A 132 -12.49 -6.09 -12.24
CA LYS A 132 -13.50 -7.03 -11.72
C LYS A 132 -14.48 -7.47 -12.79
N ALA A 133 -14.91 -6.54 -13.65
CA ALA A 133 -15.79 -6.84 -14.77
C ALA A 133 -15.15 -7.79 -15.81
N HIS A 134 -13.82 -7.89 -15.84
CA HIS A 134 -13.06 -8.83 -16.69
C HIS A 134 -12.69 -10.13 -15.98
N GLU A 135 -13.28 -10.39 -14.80
CA GLU A 135 -13.08 -11.61 -14.01
C GLU A 135 -11.62 -11.88 -13.60
N LYS A 136 -10.79 -10.82 -13.57
CA LYS A 136 -9.39 -10.90 -13.15
C LYS A 136 -9.24 -10.72 -11.64
N GLU A 137 -8.22 -11.35 -11.07
CA GLU A 137 -7.88 -11.22 -9.66
C GLU A 137 -6.98 -10.02 -9.43
N VAL A 138 -7.18 -9.33 -8.30
CA VAL A 138 -6.30 -8.24 -7.87
C VAL A 138 -5.75 -8.50 -6.48
N MET A 139 -4.48 -8.14 -6.32
CA MET A 139 -3.83 -7.94 -5.04
C MET A 139 -3.27 -6.52 -4.97
N VAL A 140 -3.84 -5.71 -4.08
CA VAL A 140 -3.34 -4.36 -3.80
C VAL A 140 -2.33 -4.41 -2.66
N ILE A 141 -1.18 -3.78 -2.85
CA ILE A 141 -0.11 -3.73 -1.86
C ILE A 141 0.26 -2.27 -1.63
N GLY A 142 -0.01 -1.76 -0.43
CA GLY A 142 0.26 -0.37 -0.06
C GLY A 142 1.29 -0.24 1.06
N GLU A 143 1.83 0.95 1.25
CA GLU A 143 2.52 1.29 2.49
C GLU A 143 1.50 1.45 3.63
N SER A 144 1.77 0.83 4.78
CA SER A 144 0.79 0.68 5.87
C SER A 144 0.20 1.98 6.44
N SER A 145 0.98 3.06 6.45
CA SER A 145 0.60 4.34 7.07
C SER A 145 -0.14 5.28 6.13
N THR A 146 0.04 5.11 4.82
CA THR A 146 -0.52 5.96 3.76
C THR A 146 -1.67 5.29 3.00
N MET A 147 -1.85 3.98 3.16
CA MET A 147 -2.95 3.26 2.53
C MET A 147 -4.32 3.73 3.04
N SER A 148 -5.17 4.14 2.11
CA SER A 148 -6.51 4.65 2.42
C SER A 148 -7.45 3.57 2.97
N GLY A 149 -8.16 3.88 4.06
CA GLY A 149 -9.22 3.00 4.58
C GLY A 149 -10.35 2.74 3.57
N TYR A 150 -10.62 3.71 2.68
CA TYR A 150 -11.58 3.51 1.59
C TYR A 150 -11.09 2.48 0.57
N LEU A 151 -9.80 2.51 0.21
CA LEU A 151 -9.20 1.53 -0.70
C LEU A 151 -9.32 0.11 -0.12
N ILE A 152 -9.01 -0.06 1.16
CA ILE A 152 -9.15 -1.35 1.86
C ILE A 152 -10.61 -1.82 1.81
N SER A 153 -11.56 -0.94 2.14
CA SER A 153 -12.99 -1.26 2.10
C SER A 153 -13.43 -1.68 0.70
N LYS A 154 -12.96 -0.99 -0.34
CA LYS A 154 -13.32 -1.29 -1.72
C LYS A 154 -12.70 -2.60 -2.21
N CYS A 155 -11.45 -2.88 -1.85
CA CYS A 155 -10.85 -4.19 -2.12
C CYS A 155 -11.68 -5.32 -1.51
N ASN A 156 -12.13 -5.17 -0.25
CA ASN A 156 -12.98 -6.18 0.39
C ASN A 156 -14.33 -6.35 -0.32
N GLU A 157 -14.97 -5.25 -0.74
CA GLU A 157 -16.23 -5.27 -1.50
C GLU A 157 -16.07 -6.04 -2.82
N LEU A 158 -14.97 -5.82 -3.54
CA LEU A 158 -14.70 -6.47 -4.82
C LEU A 158 -14.17 -7.91 -4.68
N GLY A 159 -13.91 -8.37 -3.45
CA GLY A 159 -13.33 -9.68 -3.15
C GLY A 159 -11.83 -9.77 -3.48
N TYR A 160 -11.13 -8.64 -3.43
CA TYR A 160 -9.70 -8.53 -3.69
C TYR A 160 -8.87 -8.54 -2.41
N ARG A 161 -7.60 -8.96 -2.57
CA ARG A 161 -6.64 -8.98 -1.46
C ARG A 161 -5.99 -7.61 -1.30
N CYS A 162 -5.77 -7.20 -0.06
CA CYS A 162 -5.11 -5.96 0.28
C CYS A 162 -4.06 -6.19 1.37
N HIS A 163 -2.79 -5.92 1.08
CA HIS A 163 -1.66 -6.18 1.96
C HIS A 163 -0.82 -4.94 2.19
N SER A 164 -0.01 -4.97 3.26
CA SER A 164 0.98 -3.94 3.57
C SER A 164 2.38 -4.39 3.15
N LEU A 165 3.13 -3.47 2.56
CA LEU A 165 4.54 -3.67 2.20
C LEU A 165 5.39 -4.15 3.39
N GLN A 166 5.21 -3.54 4.56
CA GLN A 166 5.92 -3.90 5.78
C GLN A 166 5.67 -5.34 6.23
N LEU A 167 4.46 -5.87 5.99
CA LEU A 167 4.16 -7.25 6.34
C LEU A 167 4.80 -8.24 5.36
N ILE A 168 4.78 -7.92 4.06
CA ILE A 168 5.35 -8.83 3.06
C ILE A 168 6.88 -8.78 3.02
N SER A 169 7.52 -7.67 3.40
CA SER A 169 8.98 -7.57 3.48
C SER A 169 9.56 -8.55 4.49
N HIS A 170 8.85 -8.81 5.59
CA HIS A 170 9.27 -9.83 6.56
C HIS A 170 9.09 -11.26 6.03
N VAL A 171 8.15 -11.51 5.11
CA VAL A 171 7.98 -12.84 4.50
C VAL A 171 9.21 -13.22 3.68
N SER A 172 9.84 -12.26 3.01
CA SER A 172 11.13 -12.42 2.35
C SER A 172 12.24 -12.80 3.35
N ASP A 173 12.28 -12.16 4.51
CA ASP A 173 13.27 -12.48 5.57
C ASP A 173 13.10 -13.91 6.11
N PHE A 174 11.86 -14.40 6.25
CA PHE A 174 11.59 -15.74 6.75
C PHE A 174 12.10 -16.86 5.84
N LYS A 175 12.23 -16.64 4.52
CA LYS A 175 12.86 -17.63 3.61
C LYS A 175 14.35 -17.80 3.90
N ASN A 176 15.03 -16.75 4.37
CA ASN A 176 16.45 -16.78 4.68
C ASN A 176 16.76 -17.34 6.09
N MET A 177 15.74 -17.54 6.94
CA MET A 177 15.90 -18.01 8.32
C MET A 177 15.44 -19.46 8.58
N ILE A 178 15.06 -20.23 7.55
CA ILE A 178 14.71 -21.65 7.71
C ILE A 178 15.86 -22.51 7.18
N PRO A 179 16.78 -23.01 8.04
CA PRO A 179 17.40 -24.30 7.79
C PRO A 179 16.29 -25.36 7.76
N GLU A 180 16.31 -26.26 6.79
CA GLU A 180 15.47 -27.45 6.76
C GLU A 180 15.66 -28.26 8.05
N THR A 181 14.88 -27.98 9.10
CA THR A 181 14.68 -28.88 10.23
C THR A 181 13.49 -28.37 11.05
N ILE A 182 12.35 -29.00 10.80
CA ILE A 182 11.14 -28.82 11.60
C ILE A 182 11.39 -29.47 12.96
N ILE A 183 11.67 -28.66 13.98
CA ILE A 183 11.44 -29.06 15.37
C ILE A 183 10.34 -28.14 15.89
N ARG A 184 9.13 -28.67 16.00
CA ARG A 184 8.01 -27.98 16.68
C ARG A 184 8.29 -27.96 18.19
N PRO A 185 8.37 -26.79 18.85
CA PRO A 185 8.32 -26.74 20.30
C PRO A 185 6.86 -26.69 20.76
N GLU A 186 6.55 -27.48 21.80
CA GLU A 186 5.28 -27.50 22.49
C GLU A 186 4.91 -26.14 23.12
N VAL A 187 3.64 -25.79 23.02
CA VAL A 187 3.07 -24.58 23.62
C VAL A 187 3.01 -24.74 25.15
N LYS A 188 3.92 -24.07 25.86
CA LYS A 188 3.73 -23.78 27.30
C LYS A 188 3.03 -22.43 27.47
N LYS A 189 1.77 -22.48 27.91
CA LYS A 189 1.05 -21.34 28.49
C LYS A 189 1.88 -20.74 29.63
N ARG A 190 2.19 -19.44 29.58
CA ARG A 190 2.46 -18.64 30.77
C ARG A 190 2.10 -17.16 30.61
N ASN A 191 1.19 -16.79 31.51
CA ASN A 191 1.06 -15.60 32.34
C ASN A 191 1.06 -14.20 31.73
N GLU A 192 -0.07 -13.55 32.02
CA GLU A 192 -0.36 -12.13 31.95
C GLU A 192 0.76 -11.30 32.59
N GLU A 193 1.50 -10.55 31.78
CA GLU A 193 2.30 -9.42 32.26
C GLU A 193 1.84 -8.11 31.60
N LYS A 194 1.73 -7.10 32.46
CA LYS A 194 1.06 -5.82 32.27
C LYS A 194 1.63 -5.04 31.09
N ARG A 195 0.74 -4.66 30.15
CA ARG A 195 1.04 -3.68 29.09
C ARG A 195 1.37 -2.31 29.70
N PRO A 196 2.43 -1.61 29.27
CA PRO A 196 2.67 -0.23 29.67
C PRO A 196 1.57 0.71 29.14
N LYS A 197 1.21 1.70 29.95
CA LYS A 197 0.18 2.73 29.66
C LYS A 197 0.49 3.47 28.35
N SER A 198 -0.49 3.46 27.44
CA SER A 198 -0.36 4.07 26.11
C SER A 198 -0.27 5.60 26.19
N LYS A 199 0.71 6.19 25.49
CA LYS A 199 0.66 7.60 25.09
C LYS A 199 -0.59 7.80 24.22
N VAL A 200 -1.42 8.78 24.58
CA VAL A 200 -2.66 9.10 23.87
C VAL A 200 -2.31 9.45 22.42
N ARG A 201 -2.77 8.64 21.46
CA ARG A 201 -2.54 8.85 20.04
C ARG A 201 -3.56 9.88 19.51
N PRO A 202 -3.24 10.70 18.49
CA PRO A 202 -4.16 11.70 17.93
C PRO A 202 -5.55 11.14 17.57
N ASN A 203 -5.61 9.88 17.14
CA ASN A 203 -6.84 9.16 16.80
C ASN A 203 -7.79 8.93 17.99
N GLN A 204 -7.31 8.98 19.23
CA GLN A 204 -8.16 8.84 20.43
C GLN A 204 -8.82 10.18 20.84
N LEU A 205 -8.45 11.28 20.18
CA LEU A 205 -9.00 12.62 20.39
C LEU A 205 -9.95 13.06 19.27
N ASN A 206 -10.09 12.28 18.20
CA ASN A 206 -10.99 12.57 17.09
C ASN A 206 -12.30 11.76 17.20
N PRO A 207 -13.46 12.39 17.46
CA PRO A 207 -14.76 11.72 17.55
C PRO A 207 -15.21 11.03 16.25
N ASN A 208 -14.59 11.34 15.12
CA ASN A 208 -14.85 10.64 13.86
C ASN A 208 -14.06 9.32 13.73
N ASN A 209 -13.16 9.03 14.67
CA ASN A 209 -12.39 7.79 14.70
C ASN A 209 -12.96 6.84 15.75
N ILE A 210 -13.12 5.55 15.41
CA ILE A 210 -13.62 4.53 16.35
C ILE A 210 -12.73 4.38 17.60
N ALA A 211 -11.44 4.72 17.50
CA ALA A 211 -10.51 4.72 18.63
C ALA A 211 -10.90 5.72 19.73
N TYR A 212 -11.58 6.83 19.39
CA TYR A 212 -12.11 7.81 20.35
C TYR A 212 -13.28 7.25 21.18
N TRP A 213 -14.12 6.42 20.57
CA TRP A 213 -15.28 5.81 21.21
C TRP A 213 -14.88 4.59 22.05
N ARG A 214 -13.95 3.80 21.55
CA ARG A 214 -13.36 2.66 22.29
C ARG A 214 -12.61 3.10 23.55
N SER A 215 -11.93 4.24 23.53
CA SER A 215 -11.31 4.78 24.74
C SER A 215 -12.32 5.27 25.79
N ARG A 216 -13.56 5.52 25.39
CA ARG A 216 -14.69 5.92 26.25
C ARG A 216 -15.65 4.78 26.59
N GLY A 217 -15.26 3.54 26.29
CA GLY A 217 -16.02 2.34 26.67
C GLY A 217 -17.09 1.92 25.68
N PHE A 218 -17.16 2.52 24.50
CA PHE A 218 -18.10 2.11 23.45
C PHE A 218 -17.43 1.15 22.46
N SER A 219 -18.15 0.09 22.06
CA SER A 219 -17.68 -0.86 21.05
C SER A 219 -17.55 -0.20 19.67
N GLU A 220 -18.46 0.70 19.35
CA GLU A 220 -18.58 1.48 18.11
C GLU A 220 -19.00 2.92 18.40
N ARG A 221 -19.13 3.76 17.35
CA ARG A 221 -19.63 5.14 17.50
C ARG A 221 -21.13 5.10 17.85
N PRO A 222 -21.56 5.63 19.01
CA PRO A 222 -22.98 5.71 19.37
C PRO A 222 -23.78 6.53 18.36
N GLU A 223 -25.06 6.22 18.17
CA GLU A 223 -25.93 6.98 17.25
C GLU A 223 -26.16 8.42 17.72
N ASP A 224 -26.16 8.66 19.04
CA ASP A 224 -26.36 9.96 19.68
C ASP A 224 -25.05 10.75 19.92
N TRP A 225 -23.97 10.38 19.22
CA TRP A 225 -22.64 10.91 19.46
C TRP A 225 -22.51 12.44 19.31
N GLU A 226 -23.25 13.05 18.37
CA GLU A 226 -23.25 14.51 18.16
C GLU A 226 -23.83 15.26 19.35
N GLU A 227 -24.88 14.71 19.97
CA GLU A 227 -25.55 15.31 21.11
C GLU A 227 -24.69 15.20 22.38
N ARG A 228 -23.95 14.09 22.52
CA ARG A 228 -22.95 13.90 23.60
C ARG A 228 -21.81 14.92 23.52
N LEU A 229 -21.27 15.16 22.31
CA LEU A 229 -20.23 16.19 22.11
C LEU A 229 -20.72 17.61 22.34
N ARG A 230 -22.00 17.89 22.06
CA ARG A 230 -22.63 19.19 22.37
C ARG A 230 -22.76 19.39 23.88
N LYS A 231 -23.15 18.36 24.64
CA LYS A 231 -23.20 18.43 26.10
C LYS A 231 -21.82 18.61 26.73
N GLU A 232 -20.82 17.83 26.32
CA GLU A 232 -19.43 17.96 26.82
C GLU A 232 -18.83 19.35 26.57
N ARG A 233 -19.23 20.04 25.49
CA ARG A 233 -18.77 21.40 25.17
C ARG A 233 -19.47 22.49 25.99
N ASN A 234 -20.69 22.23 26.45
CA ASN A 234 -21.47 23.15 27.27
C ASN A 234 -21.15 23.02 28.77
N ASP A 235 -20.58 21.86 29.18
CA ASP A 235 -20.16 21.56 30.54
C ASP A 235 -18.66 21.91 30.81
N GLN A 236 -17.98 22.54 29.84
CA GLN A 236 -16.61 23.10 29.95
C GLN A 236 -16.66 24.63 30.01
#